data_AF-A0A7J2KBQ0-F1
#
_entry.id   AF-A0A7J2KBQ0-F1
#
_cell.length_a   1.000
_cell.length_b   1.000
_cell.length_c   1.000
_cell.angle_alpha   90.00
_cell.angle_beta   90.00
_cell.angle_gamma   90.00
#
_symmetry.space_group_name_H-M   'P 1'
#
loop_
_entity.id
_entity.type
_entity.pdbx_description
1 polymer ?
#
loop_
_entity_poly.entity_id
_entity_poly.type
_entity_poly.pdbx_seq_one_letter_code
_entity_poly.pdbx_strand_id
1 'polypeptide(L)'
;MIQIDPVEVGLRLTLRIHELAKILGATSQRESSQRRNEEKIGKALQTRASDIPSLILSTGLVPALTMYMSKTDPVVYKNIYQWLVGKLNSNDIAKMDRRVLKDLIDELSKEGKGYSAMLALILCALTELFSDDFNKDRMSDIGELAKSLLDVREKGKELVIQNGLLPLLLEVKKLSKALFS
;
A
#
# COMPACT_ATOMS: atom_id res chain seq x y z
N MET A 1 -11.69 -1.71 24.96
CA MET A 1 -11.02 -1.23 23.74
C MET A 1 -9.89 -2.19 23.46
N ILE A 2 -9.95 -2.95 22.37
CA ILE A 2 -8.83 -3.83 21.99
C ILE A 2 -7.75 -2.91 21.44
N GLN A 3 -6.60 -2.83 22.11
CA GLN A 3 -5.46 -2.06 21.61
C GLN A 3 -4.87 -2.84 20.43
N ILE A 4 -5.11 -2.36 19.21
CA ILE A 4 -4.55 -2.95 17.99
C ILE A 4 -3.07 -2.58 17.95
N ASP A 5 -2.19 -3.59 17.84
CA ASP A 5 -0.75 -3.39 17.76
C ASP A 5 -0.33 -2.94 16.34
N PRO A 6 0.22 -1.72 16.17
CA PRO A 6 0.70 -1.25 14.86
C PRO A 6 1.79 -2.14 14.25
N VAL A 7 2.59 -2.82 15.09
CA VAL A 7 3.62 -3.75 14.62
C VAL A 7 2.97 -4.96 13.95
N GLU A 8 2.03 -5.62 14.64
CA GLU A 8 1.28 -6.76 14.08
C GLU A 8 0.60 -6.40 12.75
N VAL A 9 -0.06 -5.25 12.68
CA VAL A 9 -0.70 -4.76 11.45
C VAL A 9 0.34 -4.59 10.33
N GLY A 10 1.50 -3.99 10.64
CA GLY A 10 2.61 -3.84 9.69
C GLY A 10 3.13 -5.16 9.15
N LEU A 11 3.32 -6.16 10.02
CA LEU A 11 3.71 -7.52 9.62
C LEU A 11 2.68 -8.12 8.66
N ARG A 12 1.42 -8.16 9.08
CA ARG A 12 0.35 -8.79 8.32
C ARG A 12 0.17 -8.15 6.95
N LEU A 13 0.09 -6.82 6.87
CA LEU A 13 -0.12 -6.14 5.59
C LEU A 13 1.06 -6.31 4.64
N THR A 14 2.30 -6.29 5.15
CA THR A 14 3.48 -6.51 4.31
C THR A 14 3.50 -7.94 3.75
N LEU A 15 3.16 -8.94 4.57
CA LEU A 15 3.03 -10.33 4.11
C LEU A 15 1.97 -10.48 3.02
N ARG A 16 0.82 -9.81 3.17
CA ARG A 16 -0.22 -9.82 2.13
C ARG A 16 0.25 -9.21 0.81
N ILE A 17 1.04 -8.12 0.82
CA ILE A 17 1.61 -7.61 -0.43
C ILE A 17 2.63 -8.59 -1.01
N HIS A 18 3.43 -9.24 -0.17
CA HIS A 18 4.38 -10.24 -0.63
C HIS A 18 3.69 -11.45 -1.29
N GLU A 19 2.55 -11.89 -0.76
CA GLU A 19 1.70 -12.91 -1.40
C GLU A 19 1.16 -12.44 -2.75
N LEU A 20 0.65 -11.21 -2.84
CA LEU A 20 0.20 -10.62 -4.10
C LEU A 20 1.33 -10.59 -5.14
N ALA A 21 2.53 -10.16 -4.73
CA ALA A 21 3.71 -10.11 -5.57
C ALA A 21 4.06 -11.51 -6.13
N LYS A 22 3.97 -12.57 -5.31
CA LYS A 22 4.18 -13.95 -5.76
C LYS A 22 3.16 -14.39 -6.82
N ILE A 23 1.88 -14.09 -6.61
CA ILE A 23 0.81 -14.43 -7.54
C ILE A 23 1.01 -13.72 -8.88
N LEU A 24 1.32 -12.42 -8.84
CA LEU A 24 1.58 -11.61 -10.03
C LEU A 24 2.83 -12.09 -10.78
N GLY A 25 3.90 -12.45 -10.04
CA GLY A 25 5.12 -13.02 -10.63
C GLY A 25 4.87 -14.36 -11.34
N ALA A 26 4.10 -15.25 -10.71
CA ALA A 26 3.72 -16.52 -11.33
C ALA A 26 2.87 -16.33 -12.60
N THR A 27 2.05 -15.28 -12.64
CA THR A 27 1.23 -14.92 -13.81
C THR A 27 2.10 -14.39 -14.95
N SER A 28 3.10 -13.57 -14.64
CA SER A 28 4.06 -13.03 -15.62
C SER A 28 4.95 -14.10 -16.26
N GLN A 29 5.41 -15.09 -15.49
CA GLN A 29 6.27 -16.18 -15.98
C GLN A 29 5.54 -17.13 -16.95
N ARG A 30 4.22 -17.31 -16.82
CA ARG A 30 3.43 -18.11 -17.77
C ARG A 30 3.35 -17.50 -19.16
N GLU A 31 3.59 -16.19 -19.29
CA GLU A 31 3.51 -15.48 -20.57
C GLU A 31 4.88 -15.30 -21.25
N SER A 32 6.00 -15.57 -20.56
CA SER A 32 7.36 -15.21 -21.00
C SER A 32 8.30 -16.42 -21.14
N SER A 33 8.14 -17.20 -22.21
CA SER A 33 9.18 -18.12 -22.72
C SER A 33 10.36 -17.41 -23.41
N GLN A 34 10.49 -16.09 -23.31
CA GLN A 34 11.50 -15.31 -24.03
C GLN A 34 12.11 -14.20 -23.14
N ARG A 35 13.29 -14.52 -22.60
CA ARG A 35 14.44 -13.67 -22.24
C ARG A 35 14.20 -12.28 -21.61
N ARG A 36 14.83 -12.18 -20.41
CA ARG A 36 15.42 -11.01 -19.71
C ARG A 36 14.56 -10.29 -18.67
N ASN A 37 15.22 -10.14 -17.52
CA ASN A 37 14.91 -9.43 -16.29
C ASN A 37 13.78 -10.04 -15.46
N GLU A 38 14.19 -10.89 -14.51
CA GLU A 38 13.53 -10.95 -13.20
C GLU A 38 13.61 -9.54 -12.58
N GLU A 39 12.74 -8.61 -12.99
CA GLU A 39 12.48 -7.45 -12.16
C GLU A 39 11.95 -8.00 -10.84
N LYS A 40 12.73 -7.85 -9.77
CA LYS A 40 12.35 -8.29 -8.43
C LYS A 40 11.05 -7.56 -8.04
N ILE A 41 9.93 -8.24 -8.23
CA ILE A 41 8.61 -7.72 -7.84
C ILE A 41 8.67 -7.38 -6.35
N GLY A 42 8.35 -6.14 -6.02
CA GLY A 42 8.40 -5.57 -4.67
C GLY A 42 9.50 -4.54 -4.45
N LYS A 43 10.47 -4.39 -5.37
CA LYS A 43 11.52 -3.35 -5.26
C LYS A 43 10.94 -1.93 -5.22
N ALA A 44 9.88 -1.68 -6.00
CA ALA A 44 9.19 -0.39 -6.00
C ALA A 44 8.58 -0.09 -4.62
N LEU A 45 7.93 -1.07 -4.00
CA LEU A 45 7.38 -0.95 -2.64
C LEU A 45 8.49 -0.74 -1.60
N GLN A 46 9.57 -1.52 -1.66
CA GLN A 46 10.71 -1.40 -0.73
C GLN A 46 11.27 0.03 -0.71
N THR A 47 11.34 0.66 -1.88
CA THR A 47 11.77 2.07 -2.02
C THR A 47 10.81 2.98 -1.27
N ARG A 48 9.50 2.87 -1.54
CA ARG A 48 8.49 3.73 -0.88
C ARG A 48 8.36 3.49 0.62
N ALA A 49 8.47 2.25 1.07
CA ALA A 49 8.52 1.91 2.49
C ALA A 49 9.73 2.53 3.19
N SER A 50 10.85 2.71 2.48
CA SER A 50 12.03 3.38 3.01
C SER A 50 11.87 4.90 3.09
N ASP A 51 11.19 5.50 2.12
CA ASP A 51 11.03 6.95 1.95
C ASP A 51 9.93 7.56 2.83
N ILE A 52 8.78 6.90 2.94
CA ILE A 52 7.56 7.50 3.51
C ILE A 52 7.69 7.91 4.99
N PRO A 53 8.40 7.19 5.88
CA PRO A 53 8.50 7.62 7.27
C PRO A 53 9.20 8.98 7.39
N SER A 54 10.30 9.18 6.66
CA SER A 54 11.02 10.46 6.62
C SER A 54 10.21 11.57 5.97
N LEU A 55 9.40 11.24 4.95
CA LEU A 55 8.53 12.23 4.32
C LEU A 55 7.47 12.73 5.31
N ILE A 56 6.77 11.82 6.01
CA ILE A 56 5.78 12.19 7.03
C ILE A 56 6.41 13.03 8.14
N LEU A 57 7.60 12.66 8.62
CA LEU A 57 8.30 13.41 9.66
C LEU A 57 8.73 14.81 9.21
N SER A 58 9.01 15.02 7.93
CA SER A 58 9.49 16.30 7.41
C SER A 58 8.37 17.23 6.95
N THR A 59 7.30 16.72 6.36
CA THR A 59 6.22 17.53 5.78
C THR A 59 4.88 17.41 6.52
N GLY A 60 4.74 16.46 7.44
CA GLY A 60 3.47 16.10 8.07
C GLY A 60 2.73 14.98 7.34
N LEU A 61 1.79 14.36 8.03
CA LEU A 61 1.00 13.23 7.50
C LEU A 61 0.17 13.63 6.28
N VAL A 62 -0.61 14.72 6.37
CA VAL A 62 -1.55 15.10 5.30
C VAL A 62 -0.80 15.52 4.03
N PRO A 63 0.25 16.35 4.08
CA PRO A 63 1.03 16.69 2.89
C PRO A 63 1.76 15.47 2.28
N ALA A 64 2.27 14.55 3.10
CA ALA A 64 2.90 13.33 2.61
C ALA A 64 1.91 12.42 1.86
N LEU A 65 0.71 12.22 2.42
CA LEU A 65 -0.32 11.38 1.80
C LEU A 65 -0.92 12.01 0.55
N THR A 66 -1.15 13.32 0.53
CA THR A 66 -1.62 14.01 -0.69
C THR A 66 -0.59 13.96 -1.82
N MET A 67 0.71 14.01 -1.50
CA MET A 67 1.78 13.78 -2.47
C MET A 67 1.74 12.34 -3.04
N TYR A 68 1.51 11.32 -2.21
CA TYR A 68 1.35 9.94 -2.68
C TYR A 68 0.08 9.78 -3.54
N MET A 69 -1.03 10.42 -3.15
CA MET A 69 -2.27 10.44 -3.93
C MET A 69 -2.04 11.01 -5.34
N SER A 70 -1.25 12.09 -5.48
CA SER A 70 -0.95 12.70 -6.79
C SER A 70 -0.21 11.78 -7.78
N LYS A 71 0.46 10.74 -7.28
CA LYS A 71 1.25 9.78 -8.08
C LYS A 71 0.57 8.41 -8.20
N THR A 72 -0.59 8.26 -7.59
CA THR A 72 -1.32 7.00 -7.51
C THR A 72 -2.16 6.80 -8.76
N ASP A 73 -2.17 5.57 -9.28
CA ASP A 73 -3.16 5.14 -10.25
C ASP A 73 -4.42 4.64 -9.50
N PRO A 74 -5.61 5.23 -9.71
CA PRO A 74 -6.81 4.86 -8.95
C PRO A 74 -7.25 3.41 -9.12
N VAL A 75 -7.05 2.81 -10.31
CA VAL A 75 -7.45 1.43 -10.59
C VAL A 75 -6.51 0.47 -9.89
N VAL A 76 -5.20 0.71 -9.99
CA VAL A 76 -4.18 -0.09 -9.31
C VAL A 76 -4.35 0.01 -7.78
N TYR A 77 -4.49 1.22 -7.25
CA TYR A 77 -4.75 1.47 -5.83
C TYR A 77 -5.95 0.70 -5.33
N LYS A 78 -7.09 0.81 -6.01
CA LYS A 78 -8.33 0.14 -5.64
C LYS A 78 -8.14 -1.36 -5.54
N ASN A 79 -7.49 -1.98 -6.52
CA ASN A 79 -7.27 -3.43 -6.53
C ASN A 79 -6.31 -3.87 -5.41
N ILE A 80 -5.20 -3.15 -5.19
CA ILE A 80 -4.28 -3.49 -4.09
C ILE A 80 -4.97 -3.30 -2.73
N TYR A 81 -5.72 -2.22 -2.54
CA TYR A 81 -6.47 -1.99 -1.32
C TYR A 81 -7.50 -3.10 -1.07
N GLN A 82 -8.29 -3.46 -2.10
CA GLN A 82 -9.28 -4.54 -2.01
C GLN A 82 -8.63 -5.90 -1.71
N TRP A 83 -7.45 -6.18 -2.26
CA TRP A 83 -6.63 -7.33 -1.87
C TRP A 83 -6.28 -7.28 -0.39
N LEU A 84 -5.70 -6.17 0.08
CA LEU A 84 -5.25 -5.99 1.47
C LEU A 84 -6.38 -6.12 2.50
N VAL A 85 -7.59 -5.69 2.17
CA VAL A 85 -8.76 -5.83 3.06
C VAL A 85 -9.48 -7.18 2.92
N GLY A 86 -9.05 -8.05 2.00
CA GLY A 86 -9.63 -9.36 1.76
C GLY A 86 -10.90 -9.39 0.91
N LYS A 87 -11.18 -8.31 0.16
CA LYS A 87 -12.30 -8.23 -0.80
C LYS A 87 -11.93 -8.79 -2.18
N LEU A 88 -10.63 -8.93 -2.47
CA LEU A 88 -10.12 -9.67 -3.64
C LEU A 88 -9.30 -10.87 -3.17
N ASN A 89 -9.38 -11.96 -3.93
CA ASN A 89 -8.61 -13.19 -3.73
C ASN A 89 -7.85 -13.58 -5.01
N SER A 90 -7.07 -14.66 -4.93
CA SER A 90 -6.20 -15.13 -6.03
C SER A 90 -6.97 -15.50 -7.31
N ASN A 91 -8.19 -16.03 -7.18
CA ASN A 91 -9.03 -16.37 -8.33
C ASN A 91 -9.54 -15.11 -9.03
N ASP A 92 -9.81 -14.03 -8.28
CA ASP A 92 -10.19 -12.75 -8.86
C ASP A 92 -9.03 -12.15 -9.64
N ILE A 93 -7.81 -12.16 -9.05
CA ILE A 93 -6.58 -11.73 -9.73
C ILE A 93 -6.38 -12.52 -11.04
N ALA A 94 -6.51 -13.85 -11.01
CA ALA A 94 -6.31 -14.69 -12.19
C ALA A 94 -7.30 -14.41 -13.35
N LYS A 95 -8.44 -13.77 -13.07
CA LYS A 95 -9.47 -13.40 -14.05
C LYS A 95 -9.40 -11.93 -14.48
N MET A 96 -8.49 -11.14 -13.91
CA MET A 96 -8.35 -9.73 -14.27
C MET A 96 -7.92 -9.57 -15.73
N ASP A 97 -8.33 -8.46 -16.33
CA ASP A 97 -7.87 -8.06 -17.64
C ASP A 97 -6.33 -7.95 -17.67
N ARG A 98 -5.72 -8.34 -18.80
CA ARG A 98 -4.26 -8.38 -18.97
C ARG A 98 -3.61 -7.02 -18.72
N ARG A 99 -4.28 -5.93 -19.10
CA ARG A 99 -3.75 -4.57 -18.88
C ARG A 99 -3.69 -4.27 -17.38
N VAL A 100 -4.75 -4.60 -16.64
CA VAL A 100 -4.80 -4.41 -15.18
C VAL A 100 -3.72 -5.25 -14.48
N LEU A 101 -3.52 -6.50 -14.91
CA LEU A 101 -2.45 -7.36 -14.40
C LEU A 101 -1.07 -6.75 -14.64
N LYS A 102 -0.83 -6.24 -15.86
CA LYS A 102 0.42 -5.57 -16.20
C LYS A 102 0.63 -4.32 -15.34
N ASP A 103 -0.39 -3.49 -15.15
CA ASP A 103 -0.29 -2.28 -14.34
C ASP A 103 0.00 -2.60 -12.86
N LEU A 104 -0.56 -3.70 -12.33
CA LEU A 104 -0.25 -4.21 -10.99
C LEU A 104 1.20 -4.72 -10.87
N ILE A 105 1.69 -5.44 -11.88
CA ILE A 105 3.09 -5.90 -11.93
C ILE A 105 4.02 -4.70 -11.95
N ASP A 106 3.80 -3.78 -12.90
CA ASP A 106 4.58 -2.56 -13.07
C ASP A 106 4.62 -1.73 -11.79
N GLU A 107 3.50 -1.63 -11.07
CA GLU A 107 3.42 -0.90 -9.81
C GLU A 107 4.36 -1.45 -8.73
N LEU A 108 4.58 -2.76 -8.72
CA LEU A 108 5.42 -3.43 -7.74
C LEU A 108 6.88 -3.61 -8.22
N SER A 109 7.13 -3.60 -9.52
CA SER A 109 8.44 -3.95 -10.10
C SER A 109 9.25 -2.76 -10.60
N LYS A 110 8.61 -1.73 -11.18
CA LYS A 110 9.31 -0.67 -11.92
C LYS A 110 9.85 0.44 -11.03
N GLU A 111 11.00 0.96 -11.43
CA GLU A 111 11.55 2.18 -10.85
C GLU A 111 10.58 3.36 -11.03
N GLY A 112 10.50 4.24 -10.02
CA GLY A 112 9.56 5.36 -10.04
C GLY A 112 8.11 5.00 -9.68
N LYS A 113 7.75 3.73 -9.52
CA LYS A 113 6.42 3.26 -9.08
C LYS A 113 6.35 3.01 -7.56
N GLY A 114 5.36 2.24 -7.11
CA GLY A 114 5.15 1.79 -5.73
C GLY A 114 4.26 2.72 -4.89
N TYR A 115 3.83 3.86 -5.42
CA TYR A 115 3.01 4.84 -4.70
C TYR A 115 1.61 4.33 -4.41
N SER A 116 0.96 3.68 -5.37
CA SER A 116 -0.38 3.11 -5.24
C SER A 116 -0.36 1.96 -4.23
N ALA A 117 0.66 1.10 -4.31
CA ALA A 117 0.83 -0.02 -3.37
C ALA A 117 1.08 0.46 -1.94
N MET A 118 1.98 1.43 -1.77
CA MET A 118 2.30 1.97 -0.45
C MET A 118 1.14 2.77 0.13
N LEU A 119 0.44 3.56 -0.68
CA LEU A 119 -0.75 4.30 -0.24
C LEU A 119 -1.86 3.33 0.19
N ALA A 120 -2.14 2.28 -0.59
CA ALA A 120 -3.11 1.25 -0.22
C ALA A 120 -2.75 0.55 1.11
N LEU A 121 -1.47 0.26 1.33
CA LEU A 121 -0.98 -0.31 2.59
C LEU A 121 -1.25 0.63 3.77
N ILE A 122 -0.84 1.89 3.63
CA ILE A 122 -1.05 2.91 4.66
C ILE A 122 -2.53 3.06 4.95
N LEU A 123 -3.38 3.09 3.92
CA LEU A 123 -4.80 3.27 4.11
C LEU A 123 -5.46 2.07 4.78
N CYS A 124 -5.06 0.85 4.42
CA CYS A 124 -5.53 -0.33 5.13
C CYS A 124 -5.15 -0.26 6.62
N ALA A 125 -3.91 0.13 6.92
CA ALA A 125 -3.45 0.32 8.30
C ALA A 125 -4.26 1.40 9.04
N LEU A 126 -4.51 2.55 8.40
CA LEU A 126 -5.28 3.65 9.00
C LEU A 126 -6.71 3.23 9.32
N THR A 127 -7.36 2.43 8.47
CA THR A 127 -8.72 1.94 8.72
C THR A 127 -8.82 0.95 9.88
N GLU A 128 -7.71 0.32 10.25
CA GLU A 128 -7.65 -0.58 11.39
C GLU A 128 -7.27 0.16 12.67
N LEU A 129 -6.24 1.02 12.61
CA LEU A 129 -5.71 1.73 13.78
C LEU A 129 -6.58 2.94 14.19
N PHE A 130 -7.31 3.53 13.25
CA PHE A 130 -8.07 4.76 13.42
C PHE A 130 -9.44 4.67 12.74
N SER A 131 -10.19 3.59 13.01
CA SER A 131 -11.47 3.28 12.36
C SER A 131 -12.54 4.37 12.49
N ASP A 132 -12.46 5.21 13.52
CA ASP A 132 -13.35 6.36 13.72
C ASP A 132 -13.09 7.49 12.73
N ASP A 133 -11.87 7.56 12.18
CA ASP A 133 -11.43 8.59 11.24
C ASP A 133 -11.34 8.06 9.80
N PHE A 134 -11.16 6.74 9.61
CA PHE A 134 -11.02 6.10 8.30
C PHE A 134 -11.94 4.88 8.15
N ASN A 135 -12.93 4.99 7.27
CA ASN A 135 -13.90 3.91 7.03
C ASN A 135 -13.36 2.88 6.00
N LYS A 136 -13.10 1.65 6.49
CA LYS A 136 -12.59 0.52 5.69
C LYS A 136 -13.35 0.25 4.39
N ASP A 137 -14.67 0.47 4.36
CA ASP A 137 -15.50 0.17 3.19
C ASP A 137 -15.46 1.24 2.11
N ARG A 138 -15.01 2.45 2.46
CA ARG A 138 -14.97 3.61 1.56
C ARG A 138 -13.57 3.91 1.03
N MET A 139 -12.52 3.51 1.75
CA MET A 139 -11.14 3.87 1.41
C MET A 139 -10.61 3.28 0.10
N SER A 140 -11.36 2.43 -0.62
CA SER A 140 -10.97 2.09 -2.00
C SER A 140 -11.10 3.25 -2.99
N ASP A 141 -11.75 4.36 -2.59
CA ASP A 141 -11.87 5.60 -3.35
C ASP A 141 -10.92 6.69 -2.80
N ILE A 142 -10.07 7.24 -3.67
CA ILE A 142 -9.11 8.30 -3.33
C ILE A 142 -9.83 9.60 -2.93
N GLY A 143 -11.04 9.87 -3.46
CA GLY A 143 -11.86 11.01 -3.07
C GLY A 143 -12.32 10.91 -1.61
N GLU A 144 -12.68 9.72 -1.14
CA GLU A 144 -13.06 9.48 0.26
C GLU A 144 -11.86 9.62 1.20
N LEU A 145 -10.67 9.22 0.76
CA LEU A 145 -9.43 9.51 1.46
C LEU A 145 -9.19 11.02 1.59
N ALA A 146 -9.35 11.80 0.52
CA ALA A 146 -9.15 13.25 0.55
C ALA A 146 -10.05 13.93 1.59
N LYS A 147 -11.33 13.53 1.65
CA LYS A 147 -12.29 14.01 2.66
C LYS A 147 -11.85 13.64 4.08
N SER A 148 -11.43 12.39 4.28
CA SER A 148 -10.98 11.91 5.60
C SER A 148 -9.72 12.66 6.09
N LEU A 149 -8.78 12.97 5.19
CA LEU A 149 -7.61 13.78 5.53
C LEU A 149 -7.96 15.22 5.88
N LEU A 150 -8.94 15.82 5.21
CA LEU A 150 -9.46 17.15 5.56
C LEU A 150 -10.04 17.13 6.98
N ASP A 151 -10.92 16.16 7.28
CA ASP A 151 -11.52 16.00 8.61
C ASP A 151 -10.46 15.80 9.69
N VAL A 152 -9.44 14.97 9.44
CA VAL A 152 -8.31 14.75 10.37
C VAL A 152 -7.59 16.05 10.68
N ARG A 153 -7.37 16.89 9.66
CA ARG A 153 -6.70 18.19 9.81
C ARG A 153 -7.56 19.18 10.58
N GLU A 154 -8.84 19.29 10.24
CA GLU A 154 -9.79 20.18 10.92
C GLU A 154 -9.99 19.82 12.39
N LYS A 155 -9.97 18.52 12.71
CA LYS A 155 -10.06 18.01 14.09
C LYS A 155 -8.74 18.03 14.85
N GLY A 156 -7.63 18.47 14.23
CA GLY A 156 -6.32 18.52 14.86
C GLY A 156 -5.73 17.15 15.23
N LYS A 157 -6.16 16.07 14.58
CA LYS A 157 -5.77 14.69 14.89
C LYS A 157 -4.49 14.23 14.20
N GLU A 158 -3.91 15.06 13.34
CA GLU A 158 -2.79 14.69 12.46
C GLU A 158 -1.59 14.11 13.22
N LEU A 159 -1.19 14.73 14.33
CA LEU A 159 -0.06 14.28 15.13
C LEU A 159 -0.31 12.93 15.83
N VAL A 160 -1.54 12.71 16.32
CA VAL A 160 -1.93 11.46 16.97
C VAL A 160 -1.86 10.31 15.97
N ILE A 161 -2.42 10.51 14.77
CA ILE A 161 -2.42 9.51 13.71
C ILE A 161 -1.00 9.23 13.23
N GLN A 162 -0.20 10.28 13.01
CA GLN A 162 1.22 10.15 12.66
C GLN A 162 1.99 9.29 13.66
N ASN A 163 1.84 9.58 14.97
CA ASN A 163 2.56 8.86 16.01
C ASN A 163 2.15 7.38 16.11
N GLY A 164 0.87 7.05 15.90
CA GLY A 164 0.42 5.66 15.88
C GLY A 164 0.79 4.91 14.58
N LEU A 165 0.94 5.62 13.46
CA LEU A 165 1.30 5.02 12.17
C LEU A 165 2.80 4.76 12.03
N LEU A 166 3.67 5.60 12.61
CA LEU A 166 5.13 5.50 12.42
C LEU A 166 5.74 4.14 12.81
N PRO A 167 5.39 3.51 13.96
CA PRO A 167 5.91 2.19 14.32
C PRO A 167 5.62 1.14 13.23
N LEU A 168 4.41 1.15 12.68
CA LEU A 168 4.02 0.28 11.57
C LEU A 168 4.89 0.50 10.35
N LEU A 169 5.11 1.77 9.95
CA LEU A 169 5.89 2.08 8.74
C LEU A 169 7.36 1.65 8.87
N LEU A 170 7.93 1.75 10.08
CA LEU A 170 9.28 1.26 10.35
C LEU A 170 9.36 -0.27 10.21
N GLU A 171 8.34 -1.00 10.62
CA GLU A 171 8.28 -2.46 10.42
C GLU A 171 8.09 -2.82 8.95
N VAL A 172 7.19 -2.13 8.23
CA VAL A 172 7.02 -2.30 6.78
C VAL A 172 8.34 -2.04 6.05
N LYS A 173 9.12 -1.04 6.46
CA LYS A 173 10.47 -0.78 5.92
C LYS A 173 11.43 -1.97 6.14
N LYS A 174 11.51 -2.50 7.36
CA LYS A 174 12.39 -3.64 7.68
C LYS A 174 11.97 -4.89 6.90
N LEU A 175 10.67 -5.19 6.91
CA LEU A 175 10.12 -6.39 6.28
C LEU A 175 10.16 -6.34 4.77
N SER A 176 9.84 -5.20 4.16
CA SER A 176 9.98 -5.06 2.70
C SER A 176 11.43 -5.27 2.26
N LYS A 177 12.40 -4.85 3.07
CA LYS A 177 13.81 -5.16 2.81
C LYS A 177 14.13 -6.64 2.94
N ALA A 178 13.57 -7.34 3.92
CA ALA A 178 13.77 -8.78 4.08
C ALA A 178 13.11 -9.58 2.94
N LEU A 179 11.86 -9.26 2.59
CA LEU A 179 11.01 -10.06 1.71
C LEU A 179 11.22 -9.80 0.21
N PHE A 180 11.74 -8.63 -0.17
CA PHE A 180 11.93 -8.22 -1.57
C PHE A 180 13.40 -7.95 -1.93
N SER A 181 14.32 -8.56 -1.18
CA SER A 181 15.77 -8.39 -1.36
C SER A 181 16.34 -9.06 -2.59
#